data_AF-A0A2I1M9N7-F1
#
_entry.id   AF-A0A2I1M9N7-F1
#
_cell.length_a   1.000
_cell.length_b   1.000
_cell.length_c   1.000
_cell.angle_alpha   90.00
_cell.angle_beta   90.00
_cell.angle_gamma   90.00
#
_symmetry.space_group_name_H-M   'P 1'
#
loop_
_entity.id
_entity.type
_entity.pdbx_description
1 polymer ?
#
loop_
_entity_poly.entity_id
_entity_poly.type
_entity_poly.pdbx_seq_one_letter_code
_entity_poly.pdbx_strand_id
1 'polypeptide(L)'
;MFNVVLIAPEYPGNVGNIGRTCVLTESHLHLVRPFKFDFSNKALKKSGIDYWDKVNLTIHDSMDEFVEFLADKNFYLVETGTATKYSDVDFKDGDFLIFGREKEGIDQSILEKYKEKIITIPMTKKIDRSLNLANSVNIVLYEALRQNDFKF
;
A
#
# COMPACT_ATOMS: atom_id res chain seq x y z
N MET A 1 11.83 5.56 -7.53
CA MET A 1 11.06 5.60 -6.27
C MET A 1 9.74 4.85 -6.40
N PHE A 2 9.47 3.87 -5.53
CA PHE A 2 8.18 3.17 -5.47
C PHE A 2 7.09 3.98 -4.77
N ASN A 3 5.83 3.69 -5.10
CA ASN A 3 4.66 4.35 -4.53
C ASN A 3 3.79 3.32 -3.79
N VAL A 4 3.61 3.47 -2.48
CA VAL A 4 2.71 2.64 -1.66
C VAL A 4 1.38 3.37 -1.54
N VAL A 5 0.28 2.70 -1.89
CA VAL A 5 -1.08 3.27 -1.78
C VAL A 5 -1.91 2.47 -0.80
N LEU A 6 -2.54 3.15 0.16
CA LEU A 6 -3.51 2.57 1.08
C LEU A 6 -4.90 3.14 0.79
N ILE A 7 -5.83 2.28 0.37
CA ILE A 7 -7.22 2.65 0.13
C ILE A 7 -8.03 2.52 1.43
N ALA A 8 -8.62 3.64 1.85
CA ALA A 8 -9.48 3.75 3.02
C ALA A 8 -8.95 3.03 4.29
N PRO A 9 -7.65 3.17 4.63
CA PRO A 9 -7.04 2.49 5.77
C PRO A 9 -7.80 2.71 7.08
N GLU A 10 -8.00 1.65 7.85
CA GLU A 10 -8.84 1.67 9.05
C GLU A 10 -8.03 1.79 10.34
N TYR A 11 -6.80 1.25 10.36
CA TYR A 11 -5.99 1.17 11.58
C TYR A 11 -4.79 2.14 11.53
N PRO A 12 -4.78 3.22 12.34
CA PRO A 12 -3.71 4.22 12.30
C PRO A 12 -2.33 3.65 12.65
N GLY A 13 -2.28 2.58 13.46
CA GLY A 13 -1.02 1.90 13.78
C GLY A 13 -0.34 1.26 12.57
N ASN A 14 -1.12 0.69 11.64
CA ASN A 14 -0.57 0.15 10.39
C ASN A 14 0.00 1.28 9.54
N VAL A 15 -0.76 2.37 9.40
CA VAL A 15 -0.36 3.53 8.60
C VAL A 15 0.91 4.19 9.15
N GLY A 16 1.04 4.29 10.47
CA GLY A 16 2.29 4.71 11.12
C GLY A 16 3.47 3.81 10.74
N ASN A 17 3.32 2.49 10.95
CA ASN A 17 4.38 1.52 10.62
C ASN A 17 4.78 1.57 9.13
N ILE A 18 3.81 1.68 8.23
CA ILE A 18 4.03 1.81 6.78
C ILE A 18 4.72 3.12 6.45
N GLY A 19 4.31 4.24 7.06
CA GLY A 19 4.97 5.53 6.91
C GLY A 19 6.44 5.47 7.32
N ARG A 20 6.78 4.77 8.41
CA ARG A 20 8.18 4.53 8.79
C ARG A 20 8.95 3.78 7.71
N THR A 21 8.35 2.71 7.17
CA THR A 21 8.96 1.96 6.06
C THR A 21 9.20 2.87 4.87
N CYS A 22 8.21 3.68 4.48
CA CYS A 22 8.32 4.61 3.35
C CYS A 22 9.49 5.59 3.54
N VAL A 23 9.67 6.15 4.74
CA VAL A 23 10.83 7.00 5.05
C VAL A 23 12.16 6.25 4.88
N LEU A 24 12.26 5.02 5.38
CA LEU A 24 13.49 4.23 5.34
C LEU A 24 13.82 3.64 3.97
N THR A 25 12.85 3.63 3.05
CA THR A 25 12.97 3.09 1.70
C THR A 25 12.83 4.16 0.63
N GLU A 26 12.85 5.43 1.04
CA GLU A 26 12.58 6.61 0.22
C GLU A 26 11.34 6.48 -0.68
N SER A 27 10.36 5.68 -0.28
CA SER A 27 9.15 5.43 -1.05
C SER A 27 8.08 6.48 -0.75
N HIS A 28 7.22 6.76 -1.73
CA HIS A 28 6.10 7.68 -1.57
C HIS A 28 4.90 6.97 -0.97
N LEU A 29 4.25 7.57 0.04
CA LEU A 29 3.01 7.06 0.62
C LEU A 29 1.81 7.85 0.08
N HIS A 30 0.84 7.14 -0.49
CA HIS A 30 -0.46 7.68 -0.84
C HIS A 30 -1.53 7.12 0.09
N LEU A 31 -2.41 7.99 0.59
CA LEU A 31 -3.59 7.59 1.35
C LEU A 31 -4.84 8.04 0.61
N VAL A 32 -5.77 7.12 0.37
CA VAL A 32 -7.03 7.43 -0.31
C VAL A 32 -8.16 7.42 0.71
N ARG A 33 -8.93 8.51 0.77
CA ARG A 33 -10.11 8.60 1.65
C ARG A 33 -11.21 7.62 1.22
N PRO A 34 -12.10 7.22 2.15
CA PRO A 34 -12.24 7.74 3.52
C PRO A 34 -11.38 7.01 4.57
N PHE A 35 -10.73 7.79 5.44
CA PHE A 35 -10.15 7.30 6.69
C PHE A 35 -10.42 8.31 7.81
N LYS A 36 -10.49 7.83 9.06
CA LYS A 36 -11.01 8.60 10.22
C LYS A 36 -9.95 9.09 11.20
N PHE A 37 -8.67 9.01 10.85
CA PHE A 37 -7.59 9.49 11.71
C PHE A 37 -7.05 10.84 11.26
N ASP A 38 -6.58 11.60 12.25
CA ASP A 38 -5.95 12.91 12.09
C ASP A 38 -4.44 12.75 12.20
N PHE A 39 -3.72 13.21 11.17
CA PHE A 39 -2.26 13.26 11.12
C PHE A 39 -1.71 14.60 11.62
N SER A 40 -2.46 15.34 12.43
CA SER A 40 -1.93 16.52 13.08
C SER A 40 -0.75 16.15 13.98
N ASN A 41 0.23 17.07 14.05
CA ASN A 41 1.46 16.92 14.83
C ASN A 41 1.18 16.52 16.30
N LYS A 42 0.04 16.94 16.86
CA LYS A 42 -0.40 16.60 18.22
C LYS A 42 -0.82 15.13 18.36
N ALA A 43 -1.58 14.58 17.40
CA ALA A 43 -2.00 13.19 17.40
C ALA A 43 -0.80 12.24 17.21
N LEU A 44 0.09 12.60 16.28
CA LEU A 44 1.30 11.85 15.94
C LEU A 44 2.32 11.78 17.09
N LYS A 45 2.57 12.92 17.75
CA LYS A 45 3.42 12.97 18.95
C LYS A 45 2.87 12.10 20.08
N LYS A 46 1.55 12.07 20.26
CA LYS A 46 0.90 11.23 21.28
C LYS A 46 1.04 9.73 20.98
N SER A 47 1.12 9.35 19.71
CA SER A 47 1.36 7.96 19.29
C SER A 47 2.84 7.54 19.27
N GLY A 48 3.77 8.42 19.65
CA GLY A 48 5.22 8.11 19.62
C GLY A 48 5.80 8.03 18.20
N ILE A 49 5.15 8.69 17.23
CA ILE A 49 5.58 8.74 15.83
C ILE A 49 6.34 10.06 15.64
N ASP A 50 7.66 10.00 15.71
CA ASP A 50 8.57 11.15 15.62
C ASP A 50 9.11 11.42 14.19
N TYR A 51 8.77 10.56 13.23
CA TYR A 51 9.26 10.61 11.84
C TYR A 51 8.21 11.05 10.82
N TRP A 52 6.97 11.31 11.23
CA TRP A 52 5.86 11.51 10.29
C TRP A 52 6.04 12.75 9.40
N ASP A 53 6.71 13.78 9.90
CA ASP A 53 7.10 14.98 9.16
C ASP A 53 8.06 14.69 8.00
N LYS A 54 8.72 13.53 8.01
CA LYS A 54 9.61 13.06 6.94
C LYS A 54 8.91 12.17 5.92
N VAL A 55 7.65 11.78 6.17
CA VAL A 55 6.90 10.92 5.24
C VAL A 55 6.56 11.72 4.00
N ASN A 56 7.03 11.27 2.84
CA ASN A 56 6.59 11.80 1.56
C ASN A 56 5.14 11.33 1.30
N LEU A 57 4.18 12.20 1.61
CA LEU A 57 2.77 11.86 1.72
C LEU A 57 1.92 12.63 0.71
N THR A 58 1.09 11.91 -0.04
CA THR A 58 -0.05 12.47 -0.79
C THR A 58 -1.35 11.90 -0.23
N ILE A 59 -2.35 12.76 -0.04
CA ILE A 59 -3.71 12.35 0.34
C ILE A 59 -4.62 12.63 -0.86
N HIS A 60 -5.35 11.60 -1.29
CA HIS A 60 -6.42 11.70 -2.30
C HIS A 60 -7.76 11.77 -1.56
N ASP A 61 -8.58 12.75 -1.88
CA ASP A 61 -9.82 13.03 -1.13
C ASP A 61 -10.97 12.11 -1.54
N SER A 62 -10.86 11.43 -2.68
CA SER A 62 -11.84 10.43 -3.13
C SER A 62 -11.21 9.31 -3.96
N MET A 63 -11.93 8.20 -4.10
CA MET A 63 -11.55 7.12 -5.02
C MET A 63 -11.55 7.56 -6.48
N ASP A 64 -12.47 8.44 -6.88
CA ASP A 64 -12.55 8.93 -8.25
C ASP A 64 -11.31 9.74 -8.63
N GLU A 65 -10.91 10.69 -7.76
CA GLU A 65 -9.67 11.45 -7.91
C GLU A 65 -8.44 10.53 -8.01
N PHE A 66 -8.38 9.51 -7.13
CA PHE A 66 -7.28 8.57 -7.16
C PHE A 66 -7.24 7.76 -8.47
N VAL A 67 -8.38 7.31 -8.98
CA VAL A 67 -8.47 6.57 -10.24
C VAL A 67 -8.05 7.43 -11.43
N GLU A 68 -8.43 8.71 -11.46
CA GLU A 68 -7.98 9.66 -12.49
C GLU A 68 -6.45 9.86 -12.42
N PHE A 69 -5.90 10.04 -11.22
CA PHE A 69 -4.46 10.16 -11.01
C PHE A 69 -3.67 8.92 -11.46
N LEU A 70 -4.27 7.73 -11.34
CA LEU A 70 -3.64 6.45 -11.64
C LEU A 70 -3.64 6.11 -13.14
N ALA A 71 -4.44 6.80 -13.97
CA ALA A 71 -4.76 6.39 -15.34
C ALA A 71 -3.54 6.05 -16.24
N ASP A 72 -2.46 6.84 -16.13
CA ASP A 72 -1.24 6.67 -16.94
C ASP A 72 -0.08 6.02 -16.16
N LYS A 73 -0.36 5.40 -15.01
CA LYS A 73 0.66 4.81 -14.13
C LYS A 73 0.67 3.29 -14.22
N ASN A 74 1.84 2.70 -14.04
CA ASN A 74 1.91 1.25 -13.82
C ASN A 74 1.68 0.93 -12.35
N PHE A 75 0.83 -0.06 -12.09
CA PHE A 75 0.43 -0.41 -10.74
C PHE A 75 0.08 -1.89 -10.60
N TYR A 76 0.09 -2.35 -9.36
CA TYR A 76 -0.36 -3.66 -8.96
C TYR A 76 -1.33 -3.55 -7.79
N LEU A 77 -2.42 -4.31 -7.86
CA LEU A 77 -3.38 -4.47 -6.77
C LEU A 77 -2.95 -5.67 -5.94
N VAL A 78 -2.66 -5.49 -4.66
CA VAL A 78 -2.27 -6.59 -3.77
C VAL A 78 -3.51 -7.12 -3.06
N GLU A 79 -3.93 -8.33 -3.44
CA GLU A 79 -5.15 -8.96 -2.92
C GLU A 79 -4.96 -10.47 -2.75
N THR A 80 -5.82 -11.10 -1.96
CA THR A 80 -5.81 -12.55 -1.76
C THR A 80 -6.54 -13.30 -2.88
N GLY A 81 -6.12 -14.55 -3.16
CA GLY A 81 -6.89 -15.47 -3.99
C GLY A 81 -6.65 -15.43 -5.51
N THR A 82 -5.69 -14.65 -6.00
CA THR A 82 -5.25 -14.72 -7.41
C THR A 82 -4.13 -15.75 -7.63
N ALA A 83 -3.93 -16.18 -8.88
CA ALA A 83 -2.86 -17.11 -9.26
C ALA A 83 -1.48 -16.43 -9.39
N THR A 84 -1.45 -15.13 -9.71
CA THR A 84 -0.21 -14.37 -9.92
C THR A 84 0.41 -14.02 -8.57
N LYS A 85 1.59 -14.57 -8.27
CA LYS A 85 2.31 -14.25 -7.03
C LYS A 85 3.05 -12.93 -7.18
N TYR A 86 3.17 -12.19 -6.09
CA TYR A 86 3.96 -10.95 -6.06
C TYR A 86 5.42 -11.15 -6.49
N SER A 87 5.98 -12.35 -6.31
CA SER A 87 7.35 -12.68 -6.70
C SER A 87 7.51 -13.09 -8.18
N ASP A 88 6.39 -13.27 -8.89
CA ASP A 88 6.39 -13.70 -10.29
C ASP A 88 6.31 -12.50 -11.26
N VAL A 89 6.19 -11.28 -10.75
CA VAL A 89 6.11 -10.05 -11.55
C VAL A 89 7.43 -9.28 -11.54
N ASP A 90 7.69 -8.57 -12.65
CA ASP A 90 8.84 -7.68 -12.81
C ASP A 90 8.46 -6.26 -12.38
N PHE A 91 8.79 -5.90 -11.15
CA PHE A 91 8.60 -4.53 -10.64
C PHE A 91 9.58 -3.57 -11.29
N LYS A 92 9.07 -2.39 -11.68
CA LYS A 92 9.85 -1.30 -12.24
C LYS A 92 9.84 -0.11 -11.29
N ASP A 93 10.93 0.65 -11.33
CA ASP A 93 10.99 1.93 -10.62
C ASP A 93 9.80 2.82 -10.99
N GLY A 94 9.15 3.40 -9.98
CA GLY A 94 7.94 4.21 -10.17
C GLY A 94 6.62 3.45 -10.05
N ASP A 95 6.63 2.12 -9.94
CA ASP A 95 5.41 1.33 -9.81
C ASP A 95 4.62 1.67 -8.54
N PHE A 96 3.30 1.56 -8.66
CA PHE A 96 2.34 1.73 -7.57
C PHE A 96 1.92 0.37 -6.99
N LEU A 97 2.09 0.21 -5.69
CA LEU A 97 1.69 -0.97 -4.92
C LEU A 97 0.45 -0.61 -4.11
N ILE A 98 -0.71 -1.09 -4.54
CA ILE A 98 -2.01 -0.66 -4.01
C ILE A 98 -2.57 -1.72 -3.08
N PHE A 99 -2.92 -1.30 -1.87
CA PHE A 99 -3.48 -2.15 -0.83
C PHE A 99 -4.84 -1.62 -0.39
N GLY A 100 -5.77 -2.54 -0.17
CA GLY A 100 -7.12 -2.24 0.30
C GLY A 100 -7.23 -2.05 1.81
N ARG A 101 -8.49 -1.99 2.25
CA ARG A 101 -8.88 -1.90 3.66
C ARG A 101 -8.49 -3.19 4.37
N GLU A 102 -8.11 -3.12 5.65
CA GLU A 102 -7.64 -4.29 6.38
C GLU A 102 -8.70 -5.40 6.54
N LYS A 103 -9.99 -5.05 6.56
CA LYS A 103 -11.08 -6.01 6.68
C LYS A 103 -11.71 -6.40 5.35
N GLU A 104 -11.89 -5.42 4.47
CA GLU A 104 -12.72 -5.56 3.27
C GLU A 104 -11.89 -5.68 2.00
N GLY A 105 -10.57 -5.46 2.06
CA GLY A 105 -9.70 -5.49 0.90
C GLY A 105 -10.00 -4.35 -0.07
N ILE A 106 -9.81 -4.60 -1.36
CA ILE A 106 -10.11 -3.67 -2.44
C ILE A 106 -11.53 -3.96 -2.97
N ASP A 107 -12.27 -2.91 -3.32
CA ASP A 107 -13.62 -3.05 -3.87
C ASP A 107 -13.63 -3.94 -5.12
N GLN A 108 -14.59 -4.88 -5.14
CA GLN A 108 -14.72 -5.89 -6.19
C GLN A 108 -14.80 -5.28 -7.61
N SER A 109 -15.45 -4.13 -7.77
CA SER A 109 -15.56 -3.42 -9.05
C SER A 109 -14.20 -2.98 -9.60
N ILE A 110 -13.26 -2.61 -8.72
CA ILE A 110 -11.90 -2.21 -9.09
C ILE A 110 -11.09 -3.45 -9.47
N LEU A 111 -11.22 -4.53 -8.70
CA LEU A 111 -10.57 -5.81 -8.98
C LEU A 111 -11.01 -6.36 -10.34
N GLU A 112 -12.30 -6.33 -10.65
CA GLU A 112 -12.83 -6.78 -11.94
C GLU A 112 -12.33 -5.92 -13.11
N LYS A 113 -12.24 -4.60 -12.92
CA LYS A 113 -11.73 -3.66 -13.92
C LYS A 113 -10.24 -3.89 -14.25
N TYR A 114 -9.44 -4.29 -13.26
CA TYR A 114 -7.99 -4.42 -13.39
C TYR A 114 -7.48 -5.83 -13.05
N LYS A 115 -8.23 -6.87 -13.43
CA LYS A 115 -7.95 -8.26 -13.07
C LYS A 115 -6.53 -8.73 -13.41
N GLU A 116 -5.96 -8.22 -14.50
CA GLU A 116 -4.60 -8.54 -14.96
C GLU A 116 -3.49 -7.89 -14.11
N LYS A 117 -3.83 -6.93 -13.25
CA LYS A 117 -2.91 -6.21 -12.37
C LYS A 117 -2.94 -6.73 -10.93
N ILE A 118 -3.74 -7.76 -10.64
CA ILE A 118 -3.86 -8.33 -9.30
C ILE A 118 -2.72 -9.31 -9.04
N ILE A 119 -1.99 -9.09 -7.95
CA ILE A 119 -0.96 -9.99 -7.42
C ILE A 119 -1.32 -10.43 -6.00
N THR A 120 -0.80 -11.58 -5.57
CA THR A 120 -1.04 -12.10 -4.22
C THR A 120 0.24 -12.47 -3.48
N ILE A 121 0.18 -12.36 -2.16
CA ILE A 121 1.17 -12.98 -1.27
C ILE A 121 0.71 -14.42 -0.98
N PRO A 122 1.47 -15.45 -1.36
CA PRO A 122 1.08 -16.83 -1.12
C PRO A 122 0.89 -17.09 0.38
N MET A 123 -0.28 -17.63 0.74
CA MET A 123 -0.62 -17.98 2.11
C MET A 123 -1.28 -19.37 2.16
N THR A 124 -1.14 -20.06 3.30
CA THR A 124 -1.85 -21.32 3.52
C THR A 124 -3.34 -21.06 3.74
N LYS A 125 -4.20 -21.99 3.29
CA LYS A 125 -5.66 -21.91 3.49
C LYS A 125 -6.14 -22.57 4.81
N LYS A 126 -5.22 -22.81 5.76
CA LYS A 126 -5.55 -23.46 7.05
C LYS A 126 -6.43 -22.59 7.96
N ILE A 127 -6.37 -21.28 7.81
CA ILE A 127 -7.20 -20.32 8.54
C ILE A 127 -7.72 -19.27 7.57
N ASP A 128 -8.88 -18.71 7.88
CA ASP A 128 -9.49 -17.62 7.12
C ASP A 128 -8.98 -16.26 7.64
N ARG A 129 -7.67 -16.02 7.45
CA ARG A 129 -7.00 -14.78 7.85
C ARG A 129 -5.91 -14.43 6.85
N SER A 130 -5.85 -13.15 6.49
CA SER A 130 -4.73 -12.54 5.78
C SER A 130 -3.65 -12.07 6.75
N LEU A 131 -2.49 -11.74 6.19
CA LEU A 131 -1.42 -11.06 6.93
C LEU A 131 -1.86 -9.66 7.37
N ASN A 132 -1.23 -9.16 8.42
CA ASN A 132 -1.34 -7.75 8.78
C ASN A 132 -0.97 -6.85 7.58
N LEU A 133 -1.65 -5.71 7.41
CA LEU A 133 -1.45 -4.80 6.28
C LEU A 133 -0.01 -4.27 6.19
N ALA A 134 0.57 -3.81 7.30
CA ALA A 134 1.95 -3.30 7.29
C ALA A 134 2.96 -4.39 6.90
N ASN A 135 2.73 -5.64 7.35
CA ASN A 135 3.56 -6.77 6.93
C ASN A 135 3.41 -7.05 5.43
N SER A 136 2.18 -7.01 4.91
CA SER A 136 1.90 -7.23 3.49
C SER A 136 2.58 -6.17 2.61
N VAL A 137 2.51 -4.90 3.02
CA VAL A 137 3.21 -3.79 2.37
C VAL A 137 4.72 -4.04 2.36
N ASN A 138 5.31 -4.37 3.52
CA ASN A 138 6.75 -4.60 3.62
C ASN A 138 7.19 -5.76 2.71
N ILE A 139 6.44 -6.86 2.64
CA ILE A 139 6.79 -8.02 1.80
C ILE A 139 6.87 -7.62 0.32
N VAL A 140 5.83 -6.97 -0.19
CA VAL A 140 5.77 -6.62 -1.63
C VAL A 140 6.76 -5.50 -1.96
N LEU A 141 6.85 -4.48 -1.11
CA LEU A 141 7.76 -3.35 -1.32
C LEU A 141 9.23 -3.80 -1.30
N TYR A 142 9.63 -4.62 -0.32
CA TYR A 142 11.03 -5.09 -0.27
C TYR A 142 11.38 -6.05 -1.40
N GLU A 143 10.43 -6.82 -1.95
CA GLU A 143 10.68 -7.59 -3.17
C GLU A 143 10.87 -6.67 -4.38
N ALA A 144 10.02 -5.65 -4.54
CA ALA A 144 10.16 -4.67 -5.61
C ALA A 144 11.53 -3.95 -5.52
N LEU A 145 11.93 -3.54 -4.31
CA LEU A 145 13.25 -2.96 -4.06
C LEU A 145 14.38 -3.95 -4.33
N ARG A 146 14.26 -5.22 -3.93
CA ARG A 146 15.26 -6.25 -4.22
C ARG A 146 15.48 -6.44 -5.72
N GLN A 147 14.41 -6.43 -6.51
CA GLN A 147 14.50 -6.50 -7.98
C GLN A 147 15.17 -5.26 -8.60
N ASN A 148 15.19 -4.14 -7.87
CA ASN A 148 15.76 -2.85 -8.30
C ASN A 148 17.04 -2.49 -7.52
N ASP A 149 17.77 -3.50 -7.03
CA ASP A 149 19.06 -3.39 -6.33
C ASP A 149 19.04 -2.54 -5.04
N PHE A 150 17.87 -2.39 -4.39
CA PHE A 150 17.68 -1.51 -3.22
C PHE A 150 18.15 -0.06 -3.47
N LYS A 151 17.95 0.44 -4.69
CA LYS A 151 18.13 1.85 -5.01
C LYS A 151 16.98 2.64 -4.37
N PHE A 152 17.33 3.42 -3.35
CA PHE A 152 16.44 4.39 -2.69
C PHE A 152 16.53 5.72 -3.43
#